data_AF-A0A9X2A5E6-F1
#
_entry.id   AF-A0A9X2A5E6-F1
#
_cell.length_a   1.000
_cell.length_b   1.000
_cell.length_c   1.000
_cell.angle_alpha   90.00
_cell.angle_beta   90.00
_cell.angle_gamma   90.00
#
_symmetry.space_group_name_H-M   'P 1'
#
loop_
_entity.id
_entity.type
_entity.pdbx_description
1 polymer ?
#
loop_
_entity_poly.entity_id
_entity_poly.type
_entity_poly.pdbx_seq_one_letter_code
_entity_poly.pdbx_strand_id
1 'polypeptide(L)'
;MIKNLRHNGEMKHYQETIDKIFGKNFKHRTLRTLFDCNSEEWNETTISEKLKILRTIKKSKEFSLEELILEYKIYYSVELKNKDHVLNSLEKSLEILLENAI
;
A
#
# COMPACT_ATOMS: atom_id res chain seq x y z
N MET A 1 4.98 -19.04 -12.85
CA MET A 1 6.44 -18.94 -12.66
C MET A 1 6.76 -17.55 -12.08
N ILE A 2 6.54 -17.36 -10.78
CA ILE A 2 6.87 -16.12 -10.03
C ILE A 2 7.68 -16.53 -8.78
N LYS A 3 8.67 -17.41 -8.95
CA LYS A 3 9.56 -17.83 -7.84
C LYS A 3 10.91 -17.11 -7.86
N ASN A 4 11.17 -16.28 -8.87
CA ASN A 4 12.52 -15.78 -9.17
C ASN A 4 12.68 -14.25 -9.11
N LEU A 5 11.76 -13.49 -8.49
CA LEU A 5 11.99 -12.05 -8.28
C LEU A 5 12.75 -11.72 -7.00
N ARG A 6 13.02 -12.71 -6.14
CA ARG A 6 13.85 -12.54 -4.94
C ARG A 6 15.22 -13.15 -5.17
N HIS A 7 16.17 -12.41 -5.76
CA HIS A 7 17.59 -12.75 -5.66
C HIS A 7 18.48 -11.49 -5.67
N ASN A 8 19.37 -11.43 -4.65
CA ASN A 8 20.52 -10.52 -4.44
C ASN A 8 20.31 -9.14 -3.78
N GLY A 9 19.20 -8.91 -3.11
CA GLY A 9 18.99 -7.74 -2.24
C GLY A 9 17.52 -7.73 -1.85
N GLU A 10 17.21 -8.07 -0.60
CA GLU A 10 15.86 -8.46 -0.17
C GLU A 10 14.82 -7.40 -0.56
N MET A 11 13.92 -7.76 -1.49
CA MET A 11 12.72 -6.97 -1.75
C MET A 11 11.92 -6.97 -0.45
N LYS A 12 11.90 -5.82 0.23
CA LYS A 12 11.35 -5.72 1.58
C LYS A 12 9.85 -5.94 1.50
N HIS A 13 9.35 -6.90 2.28
CA HIS A 13 7.91 -7.15 2.37
C HIS A 13 7.21 -5.87 2.83
N TYR A 14 6.15 -5.44 2.13
CA TYR A 14 5.56 -4.12 2.42
C TYR A 14 5.08 -4.00 3.87
N GLN A 15 4.59 -5.10 4.48
CA GLN A 15 4.16 -5.07 5.89
C GLN A 15 5.31 -4.73 6.83
N GLU A 16 6.48 -5.37 6.67
CA GLU A 16 7.66 -5.13 7.50
C GLU A 16 8.18 -3.69 7.33
N THR A 17 8.11 -3.17 6.10
CA THR A 17 8.52 -1.79 5.84
C THR A 17 7.54 -0.79 6.46
N ILE A 18 6.24 -1.04 6.35
CA ILE A 18 5.22 -0.21 6.98
C ILE A 18 5.37 -0.24 8.51
N ASP A 19 5.66 -1.40 9.09
CA ASP A 19 5.98 -1.54 10.51
C ASP A 19 7.24 -0.75 10.90
N LYS A 20 8.24 -0.66 10.02
CA LYS A 20 9.43 0.16 10.25
C LYS A 20 9.11 1.67 10.24
N ILE A 21 8.20 2.11 9.37
CA ILE A 21 7.85 3.52 9.22
C ILE A 21 6.92 4.01 10.34
N PHE A 22 5.91 3.21 10.70
CA PHE A 22 4.84 3.62 11.62
C PHE A 22 4.83 2.87 12.95
N GLY A 23 5.69 1.87 13.12
CA GLY A 23 5.71 0.96 14.25
C GLY A 23 4.72 -0.21 14.09
N LYS A 24 4.96 -1.30 14.81
CA LYS A 24 4.17 -2.56 14.78
C LYS A 24 2.69 -2.41 15.17
N ASN A 25 2.31 -1.28 15.75
CA ASN A 25 0.92 -0.97 16.12
C ASN A 25 0.13 -0.37 14.95
N PHE A 26 0.80 0.00 13.86
CA PHE A 26 0.14 0.46 12.66
C PHE A 26 -0.60 -0.70 12.02
N LYS A 27 -1.90 -0.51 11.79
CA LYS A 27 -2.74 -1.58 11.25
C LYS A 27 -2.56 -1.60 9.74
N HIS A 28 -2.04 -2.68 9.16
CA HIS A 28 -1.91 -2.79 7.69
C HIS A 28 -3.23 -2.60 6.93
N ARG A 29 -4.38 -2.82 7.59
CA ARG A 29 -5.70 -2.45 7.04
C ARG A 29 -5.81 -0.96 6.71
N THR A 30 -5.12 -0.07 7.44
CA THR A 30 -5.04 1.35 7.13
C THR A 30 -4.41 1.57 5.76
N LEU A 31 -3.40 0.78 5.38
CA LEU A 31 -2.85 0.83 4.03
C LEU A 31 -3.84 0.30 2.98
N ARG A 32 -4.63 -0.72 3.32
CA ARG A 32 -5.73 -1.16 2.45
C ARG A 32 -6.74 -0.04 2.22
N THR A 33 -7.17 0.66 3.27
CA THR A 33 -8.09 1.81 3.13
C THR A 33 -7.50 2.94 2.29
N LEU A 34 -6.18 3.10 2.32
CA LEU A 34 -5.48 4.06 1.48
C LEU A 34 -5.62 3.72 -0.01
N PHE A 35 -5.56 2.43 -0.36
CA PHE A 35 -5.75 1.94 -1.74
C PHE A 35 -7.19 1.50 -2.06
N ASP A 36 -8.16 1.93 -1.25
CA ASP A 36 -9.59 1.70 -1.44
C ASP A 36 -10.37 2.99 -1.16
N CYS A 37 -9.99 4.07 -1.86
CA CYS A 37 -10.45 5.43 -1.60
C CYS A 37 -11.95 5.66 -1.82
N ASN A 38 -12.59 4.84 -2.67
CA ASN A 38 -14.01 4.94 -3.00
C ASN A 38 -14.89 4.00 -2.18
N SER A 39 -14.32 3.28 -1.22
CA SER A 39 -15.11 2.35 -0.42
C SER A 39 -16.07 3.08 0.51
N GLU A 40 -17.35 2.69 0.43
CA GLU A 40 -18.37 3.09 1.40
C GLU A 40 -18.13 2.48 2.79
N GLU A 41 -17.36 1.38 2.86
CA GLU A 41 -17.00 0.69 4.12
C GLU A 41 -15.86 1.40 4.88
N TRP A 42 -15.02 2.17 4.19
CA TRP A 42 -13.78 2.73 4.75
C TRP A 42 -13.75 4.26 4.69
N ASN A 43 -14.78 4.89 5.26
CA ASN A 43 -14.97 6.35 5.29
C ASN A 43 -14.30 7.06 6.48
N GLU A 44 -13.83 6.31 7.49
CA GLU A 44 -13.21 6.87 8.70
C GLU A 44 -11.85 7.53 8.45
N THR A 45 -11.19 7.21 7.33
CA THR A 45 -9.91 7.82 6.93
C THR A 45 -10.13 8.78 5.77
N THR A 46 -10.04 10.08 6.04
CA THR A 46 -10.21 11.13 5.04
C THR A 46 -9.12 11.08 3.96
N ILE A 47 -9.39 11.64 2.77
CA ILE A 47 -8.36 11.80 1.72
C ILE A 47 -7.12 12.55 2.26
N SER A 48 -7.33 13.57 3.08
CA SER A 48 -6.23 14.32 3.72
C SER A 48 -5.33 13.43 4.59
N GLU A 49 -5.91 12.53 5.38
CA GLU A 49 -5.15 11.56 6.19
C GLU A 49 -4.43 10.52 5.33
N LYS A 50 -5.06 10.02 4.28
CA LYS A 50 -4.42 9.14 3.29
C LYS A 50 -3.19 9.81 2.67
N LEU A 51 -3.30 11.08 2.28
CA LEU A 51 -2.17 11.87 1.77
C LEU A 51 -1.08 12.11 2.83
N LYS A 52 -1.43 12.27 4.11
CA LYS A 52 -0.44 12.34 5.20
C LYS A 52 0.35 11.03 5.31
N ILE A 53 -0.31 9.88 5.24
CA ILE A 53 0.34 8.55 5.25
C ILE A 53 1.31 8.44 4.06
N LEU A 54 0.87 8.77 2.84
CA LEU A 54 1.73 8.76 1.65
C LEU A 54 2.95 9.68 1.80
N ARG A 55 2.77 10.89 2.34
CA ARG A 55 3.88 11.82 2.61
C ARG A 55 4.86 11.24 3.62
N THR A 56 4.39 10.56 4.67
CA THR A 56 5.25 9.92 5.66
C THR A 56 6.05 8.78 5.04
N ILE A 57 5.43 7.95 4.20
CA ILE A 57 6.11 6.89 3.45
C ILE A 57 7.18 7.49 2.53
N LYS A 58 6.84 8.50 1.74
CA LYS A 58 7.79 9.18 0.85
C LYS A 58 8.97 9.80 1.62
N LYS A 59 8.72 10.36 2.81
CA LYS A 59 9.76 10.96 3.65
C LYS A 59 10.69 9.93 4.31
N SER A 60 10.22 8.71 4.57
CA SER A 60 11.04 7.68 5.22
C SER A 60 12.20 7.21 4.36
N LYS A 61 12.08 7.33 3.02
CA LYS A 61 13.02 6.79 2.02
C LYS A 61 13.22 5.27 2.12
N GLU A 62 12.40 4.58 2.90
CA GLU A 62 12.45 3.12 3.01
C GLU A 62 11.88 2.44 1.78
N PHE A 63 11.00 3.15 1.08
CA PHE A 63 10.25 2.73 -0.10
C PHE A 63 9.97 3.91 -1.04
N SER A 64 10.11 3.68 -2.34
CA SER A 64 9.40 4.46 -3.36
C SER A 64 7.91 4.11 -3.37
N LEU A 65 7.09 4.94 -4.00
CA LEU A 65 5.66 4.64 -4.13
C LEU A 65 5.44 3.45 -5.07
N GLU A 66 6.26 3.35 -6.11
CA GLU A 66 6.22 2.31 -7.13
C GLU A 66 6.55 0.94 -6.53
N GLU A 67 7.61 0.86 -5.72
CA GLU A 67 7.90 -0.36 -4.97
C GLU A 67 6.68 -0.71 -4.11
N LEU A 68 6.04 0.26 -3.43
CA LEU A 68 4.99 0.00 -2.42
C LEU A 68 3.80 -0.66 -3.08
N ILE A 69 3.42 -0.11 -4.21
CA ILE A 69 2.34 -0.62 -5.04
C ILE A 69 2.69 -2.02 -5.55
N LEU A 70 3.93 -2.27 -5.98
CA LEU A 70 4.37 -3.58 -6.45
C LEU A 70 4.27 -4.64 -5.35
N GLU A 71 4.85 -4.39 -4.17
CA GLU A 71 4.83 -5.34 -3.06
C GLU A 71 3.42 -5.52 -2.48
N TYR A 72 2.60 -4.47 -2.46
CA TYR A 72 1.19 -4.56 -2.11
C TYR A 72 0.44 -5.50 -3.08
N LYS A 73 0.67 -5.35 -4.40
CA LYS A 73 0.09 -6.24 -5.42
C LYS A 73 0.57 -7.68 -5.24
N ILE A 74 1.87 -7.90 -5.04
CA ILE A 74 2.44 -9.24 -4.84
C ILE A 74 1.80 -9.92 -3.62
N TYR A 75 1.70 -9.21 -2.49
CA TYR A 75 1.11 -9.79 -1.29
C TYR A 75 -0.34 -10.26 -1.49
N TYR A 76 -1.20 -9.41 -2.07
CA TYR A 76 -2.62 -9.73 -2.21
C TYR A 76 -2.94 -10.70 -3.36
N SER A 77 -2.08 -10.79 -4.38
CA SER A 77 -2.29 -11.67 -5.55
C SER A 77 -1.47 -12.97 -5.54
N VAL A 78 -0.35 -13.01 -4.81
CA VAL A 78 0.56 -14.16 -4.79
C VAL A 78 0.61 -14.80 -3.41
N GLU A 79 0.77 -14.01 -2.35
CA GLU A 79 0.96 -14.55 -0.99
C GLU A 79 -0.36 -14.91 -0.30
N LEU A 80 -1.40 -14.09 -0.48
CA LEU A 80 -2.73 -14.35 0.05
C LEU A 80 -3.63 -15.04 -0.98
N LYS A 81 -4.19 -16.20 -0.60
CA LYS A 81 -5.20 -16.88 -1.43
C LYS A 81 -6.54 -16.15 -1.36
N ASN A 82 -7.21 -16.03 -2.51
CA ASN A 82 -8.57 -15.50 -2.65
C ASN A 82 -8.75 -14.03 -2.19
N LYS A 83 -7.68 -13.22 -2.26
CA LYS A 83 -7.71 -11.80 -1.87
C LYS A 83 -7.43 -10.84 -3.03
N ASP A 84 -7.42 -11.32 -4.27
CA ASP A 84 -7.20 -10.49 -5.47
C ASP A 84 -8.18 -9.32 -5.58
N HIS A 85 -9.42 -9.49 -5.12
CA HIS A 85 -10.44 -8.44 -5.12
C HIS A 85 -10.03 -7.17 -4.37
N VAL A 86 -9.06 -7.25 -3.45
CA VAL A 86 -8.50 -6.09 -2.73
C VAL A 86 -7.76 -5.14 -3.69
N LEU A 87 -7.31 -5.63 -4.84
CA LEU A 87 -6.59 -4.85 -5.85
C LEU A 87 -7.53 -4.14 -6.84
N ASN A 88 -8.83 -4.49 -6.87
CA ASN A 88 -9.78 -3.95 -7.84
C ASN A 88 -9.94 -2.42 -7.76
N SER A 89 -9.76 -1.84 -6.57
CA SER A 89 -9.89 -0.40 -6.31
C SER A 89 -8.57 0.36 -6.44
N LEU A 90 -7.44 -0.33 -6.63
CA LEU A 90 -6.11 0.24 -6.46
C LEU A 90 -5.84 1.37 -7.47
N GLU A 91 -6.05 1.11 -8.77
CA GLU A 91 -5.81 2.12 -9.82
C GLU A 91 -6.69 3.35 -9.62
N LYS A 92 -7.99 3.15 -9.38
CA LYS A 92 -8.90 4.27 -9.14
C LYS A 92 -8.54 5.07 -7.89
N SER A 93 -8.07 4.39 -6.85
CA SER A 93 -7.61 5.05 -5.62
C SER A 93 -6.36 5.88 -5.86
N LEU A 94 -5.42 5.40 -6.69
CA LEU A 94 -4.24 6.16 -7.06
C LEU A 94 -4.60 7.43 -7.86
N GLU A 95 -5.56 7.34 -8.79
CA GLU A 95 -6.09 8.52 -9.50
C GLU A 95 -6.63 9.56 -8.53
N ILE A 96 -7.50 9.16 -7.60
CA ILE A 96 -8.10 10.07 -6.60
C ILE A 96 -7.02 10.71 -5.73
N LEU A 97 -6.06 9.92 -5.26
CA LEU A 97 -4.95 10.44 -4.45
C LEU A 97 -4.10 11.43 -5.24
N LEU A 98 -3.88 11.20 -6.54
CA LEU A 98 -3.15 12.11 -7.41
C LEU A 98 -3.91 13.42 -7.64
N GLU A 99 -5.21 13.34 -7.95
CA GLU A 99 -6.09 14.51 -8.14
C GLU A 99 -6.15 15.40 -6.88
N ASN A 100 -6.11 14.80 -5.69
CA ASN A 100 -6.15 15.52 -4.42
C ASN A 100 -4.76 15.90 -3.87
N ALA A 101 -3.67 15.51 -4.55
CA ALA A 101 -2.31 15.86 -4.17
C ALA A 101 -1.82 17.19 -4.77
N ILE A 102 -2.58 17.75 -5.73
CA ILE A 102 -2.30 19.00 -6.46
C ILE A 102 -2.84 20.21 -5.69
#